data_AF-A0AAN6XUL0-F1
#
_entry.id   AF-A0AAN6XUL0-F1
#
_cell.length_a   1.000
_cell.length_b   1.000
_cell.length_c   1.000
_cell.angle_alpha   90.00
_cell.angle_beta   90.00
_cell.angle_gamma   90.00
#
_symmetry.space_group_name_H-M   'P 1'
#
loop_
_entity.id
_entity.type
_entity.pdbx_description
1 polymer ?
#
loop_
_entity_poly.entity_id
_entity_poly.type
_entity_poly.pdbx_seq_one_letter_code
_entity_poly.pdbx_strand_id
1 'polypeptide(L)'
;LFKLPEYPFFICHTCRYACVANEVNTHLRKQHTEIKPSERSRIASLVEEIPGIIPNQAGLYGFSYPPATTEPIPFIAAPEIDGIRCDECGF
;
A
#
# COMPACT_ATOMS: atom_id res chain seq x y z
N LEU A 1 0.17 -7.56 -7.64
CA LEU A 1 -0.44 -6.36 -7.04
C LEU A 1 -1.91 -6.36 -7.42
N PHE A 2 -2.81 -5.95 -6.54
CA PHE A 2 -4.20 -5.74 -6.90
C PHE A 2 -4.75 -4.50 -6.16
N LYS A 3 -5.81 -3.93 -6.73
CA LYS A 3 -6.51 -2.76 -6.20
C LYS A 3 -7.83 -3.23 -5.62
N LEU A 4 -8.08 -2.93 -4.34
CA LEU A 4 -9.39 -3.08 -3.74
C LEU A 4 -10.21 -1.81 -4.00
N PRO A 5 -11.46 -1.90 -4.49
CA PRO A 5 -12.27 -0.72 -4.81
C PRO A 5 -12.40 0.30 -3.68
N GLU A 6 -12.42 -0.21 -2.44
CA GLU A 6 -12.61 0.55 -1.19
C GLU A 6 -11.36 1.32 -0.76
N TYR A 7 -10.18 0.99 -1.30
CA TYR A 7 -8.92 1.58 -0.87
C TYR A 7 -8.23 2.33 -2.03
N PRO A 8 -7.71 3.55 -1.78
CA PRO A 8 -7.03 4.36 -2.79
C PRO A 8 -5.53 4.03 -2.92
N PHE A 9 -5.11 2.82 -2.53
CA PHE A 9 -3.72 2.36 -2.56
C PHE A 9 -3.64 0.90 -3.03
N PHE A 10 -2.43 0.45 -3.34
CA PHE A 10 -2.19 -0.91 -3.84
C PHE A 10 -1.77 -1.87 -2.74
N ILE A 11 -2.18 -3.12 -2.88
CA ILE A 11 -1.79 -4.20 -1.98
C ILE A 11 -0.95 -5.23 -2.74
N CYS A 12 0.21 -5.54 -2.20
CA CYS A 12 1.01 -6.68 -2.60
C CYS A 12 0.59 -7.92 -1.81
N HIS A 13 -0.01 -8.91 -2.48
CA HIS A 13 -0.44 -10.15 -1.84
C HIS A 13 0.74 -10.99 -1.31
N THR A 14 1.89 -10.95 -1.99
CA THR A 14 3.06 -11.75 -1.63
C THR A 14 3.72 -11.20 -0.37
N CYS A 15 3.95 -9.89 -0.33
CA CYS A 15 4.54 -9.22 0.84
C CYS A 15 3.51 -8.90 1.92
N ARG A 16 2.21 -9.03 1.62
CA ARG A 16 1.10 -8.60 2.45
C ARG A 16 1.26 -7.15 2.95
N TYR A 17 1.54 -6.26 2.00
CA TYR A 17 1.93 -4.87 2.24
C TYR A 17 1.13 -3.91 1.35
N ALA A 18 0.68 -2.80 1.93
CA ALA A 18 0.01 -1.73 1.20
C ALA A 18 0.98 -0.57 0.90
N CYS A 19 0.90 0.00 -0.30
CA CYS A 19 1.73 1.14 -0.70
C CYS A 19 0.99 2.08 -1.66
N VAL A 20 1.37 3.36 -1.61
CA VAL A 20 0.88 4.41 -2.53
C VAL A 20 1.51 4.24 -3.92
N ALA A 21 0.93 4.87 -4.95
CA ALA A 21 1.31 4.59 -6.34
C ALA A 21 2.81 4.74 -6.61
N ASN A 22 3.43 5.83 -6.14
CA ASN A 22 4.85 6.14 -6.37
C ASN A 22 5.80 5.16 -5.65
N GLU A 23 5.30 4.42 -4.66
CA GLU A 23 6.10 3.43 -3.93
C GLU A 23 6.13 2.07 -4.62
N VAL A 24 5.22 1.80 -5.56
CA VAL A 24 5.13 0.50 -6.24
C VAL A 24 6.43 0.11 -6.91
N ASN A 25 7.07 1.01 -7.67
CA ASN A 25 8.33 0.69 -8.34
C ASN A 25 9.42 0.33 -7.32
N THR A 26 9.54 1.13 -6.26
CA THR A 26 10.53 0.90 -5.20
C THR A 26 10.25 -0.39 -4.43
N HIS A 27 8.98 -0.70 -4.15
CA HIS A 27 8.54 -1.93 -3.51
C HIS A 27 8.93 -3.14 -4.36
N LEU A 28 8.54 -3.16 -5.65
CA LEU A 28 8.89 -4.24 -6.57
C LEU A 28 10.40 -4.38 -6.72
N ARG A 29 11.15 -3.28 -6.78
CA ARG A 29 12.62 -3.32 -6.88
C ARG A 29 13.28 -3.97 -5.67
N LYS A 30 12.75 -3.74 -4.46
CA LYS A 30 13.33 -4.26 -3.22
C LYS A 30 12.88 -5.67 -2.89
N GLN A 31 11.59 -5.96 -3.07
CA GLN A 31 10.95 -7.20 -2.60
C GLN A 31 10.72 -8.24 -3.70
N HIS A 32 10.76 -7.81 -4.97
CA HIS A 32 10.50 -8.65 -6.14
C HIS A 32 11.63 -8.52 -7.17
N THR A 33 12.83 -8.95 -6.77
CA THR A 33 14.06 -8.79 -7.58
C THR A 33 14.03 -9.59 -8.87
N GLU A 34 13.16 -10.60 -8.97
CA GLU A 34 12.87 -11.39 -10.16
C GLU A 34 12.17 -10.57 -11.27
N ILE A 35 11.49 -9.48 -10.92
CA ILE A 35 10.78 -8.65 -11.90
C ILE A 35 11.77 -7.72 -12.59
N LYS A 36 11.84 -7.86 -13.92
CA LYS A 36 12.73 -7.07 -14.77
C LYS A 36 12.45 -5.56 -14.63
N PRO A 37 13.48 -4.69 -14.75
CA PRO A 37 13.32 -3.25 -14.61
C PRO A 37 12.24 -2.65 -15.52
N SER A 38 12.19 -3.06 -16.79
CA SER A 38 11.19 -2.58 -17.75
C SER A 38 9.76 -2.94 -17.33
N GLU A 39 9.57 -4.15 -16.80
CA GLU A 39 8.27 -4.63 -16.33
C GLU A 39 7.84 -3.90 -15.06
N ARG A 40 8.77 -3.62 -14.12
CA ARG A 40 8.47 -2.81 -12.94
C ARG A 40 8.02 -1.40 -13.31
N SER A 41 8.71 -0.76 -14.27
CA SER A 41 8.32 0.58 -14.75
C SER A 41 6.95 0.54 -15.42
N ARG A 42 6.68 -0.46 -16.25
CA ARG A 42 5.37 -0.66 -16.87
C ARG A 42 4.25 -0.80 -15.83
N ILE A 43 4.47 -1.63 -14.81
CA ILE A 43 3.50 -1.82 -13.72
C ILE A 43 3.28 -0.50 -12.97
N ALA A 44 4.33 0.24 -12.64
CA ALA A 44 4.22 1.52 -11.94
C ALA A 44 3.41 2.55 -12.75
N SER A 45 3.64 2.67 -14.06
CA SER A 45 2.86 3.57 -14.91
C SER A 45 1.37 3.18 -14.97
N LEU A 46 1.07 1.89 -15.10
CA LEU A 46 -0.32 1.40 -15.09
C LEU A 46 -1.03 1.67 -13.75
N VAL A 47 -0.28 1.63 -12.65
CA VAL A 47 -0.78 1.93 -11.30
C VAL A 47 -1.13 3.43 -11.19
N GLU A 48 -0.27 4.31 -11.68
CA GLU A 48 -0.47 5.76 -11.65
C GLU A 48 -1.69 6.21 -12.48
N GLU A 49 -2.04 5.47 -13.53
CA GLU A 49 -3.20 5.75 -14.38
C GLU A 49 -4.55 5.36 -13.74
N ILE A 50 -4.57 4.66 -12.60
CA ILE A 50 -5.82 4.23 -11.97
C ILE A 50 -6.56 5.44 -11.36
N PRO A 51 -7.82 5.70 -11.75
CA PRO A 51 -8.61 6.78 -11.16
C PRO A 51 -8.79 6.62 -9.64
N GLY A 52 -8.55 7.71 -8.92
CA GLY A 52 -8.69 7.76 -7.46
C GLY A 52 -7.54 7.10 -6.68
N ILE A 53 -6.44 6.72 -7.34
CA ILE A 53 -5.25 6.26 -6.63
C ILE A 53 -4.54 7.44 -5.95
N ILE A 54 -4.10 7.23 -4.72
CA ILE A 54 -3.25 8.20 -4.02
C ILE A 54 -1.81 8.04 -4.51
N PRO A 55 -1.19 9.13 -5.01
CA PRO A 55 0.14 9.04 -5.60
C PRO A 55 1.23 8.86 -4.55
N ASN A 56 1.10 9.53 -3.41
CA ASN A 56 2.15 9.62 -2.40
C ASN A 56 1.57 9.68 -0.98
N GLN A 57 2.44 9.54 0.02
CA GLN A 57 2.07 9.56 1.44
C GLN A 57 1.32 10.84 1.84
N ALA A 58 1.62 12.00 1.23
CA ALA A 58 0.90 13.23 1.55
C ALA A 58 -0.58 13.20 1.13
N GLY A 59 -0.92 12.42 0.10
CA GLY A 59 -2.33 12.20 -0.27
C GLY A 59 -3.11 11.41 0.77
N LEU A 60 -2.44 10.63 1.63
CA LEU A 60 -3.09 9.91 2.73
C LEU A 60 -3.57 10.83 3.85
N TYR A 61 -3.08 12.08 3.96
CA TYR A 61 -3.60 13.02 4.96
C TYR A 61 -5.08 13.35 4.73
N GLY A 62 -5.56 13.28 3.47
CA GLY A 62 -6.97 13.43 3.13
C GLY A 62 -7.77 12.13 3.17
N PHE A 63 -7.12 10.99 3.43
CA PHE A 63 -7.79 9.70 3.51
C PHE A 63 -8.41 9.51 4.89
N SER A 64 -9.72 9.29 4.93
CA SER A 64 -10.41 8.94 6.17
C SER A 64 -10.09 7.50 6.54
N TYR A 65 -9.25 7.32 7.56
CA TYR A 65 -8.91 6.00 8.06
C TYR A 65 -10.15 5.30 8.66
N PRO A 66 -10.29 3.98 8.44
CA PRO A 66 -11.36 3.21 9.04
C PRO A 66 -11.27 3.27 10.58
N PRO A 67 -12.40 3.19 11.30
CA PRO A 67 -12.39 3.12 12.75
C PRO A 67 -11.65 1.87 13.24
N ALA A 68 -11.11 1.93 14.46
CA ALA A 68 -10.33 0.83 15.06
C ALA A 68 -11.08 -0.51 15.17
N THR A 69 -12.41 -0.51 15.04
CA THR A 69 -13.26 -1.71 15.05
C THR A 69 -13.40 -2.36 13.68
N THR A 70 -12.82 -1.78 12.62
CA THR A 70 -12.90 -2.32 11.27
C THR A 70 -12.06 -3.58 11.18
N GLU A 71 -12.58 -4.60 10.51
CA GLU A 71 -11.83 -5.83 10.29
C GLU A 71 -10.55 -5.53 9.50
N PRO A 72 -9.42 -6.21 9.83
CA PRO A 72 -8.18 -6.03 9.09
C PRO A 72 -8.36 -6.36 7.61
N ILE A 73 -7.66 -5.62 6.75
CA ILE A 73 -7.63 -5.92 5.32
C ILE A 73 -7.05 -7.34 5.15
N PRO A 74 -7.79 -8.33 4.58
CA PRO A 74 -7.43 -9.75 4.62
C PRO A 74 -6.06 -10.11 4.02
N PHE A 75 -5.50 -9.21 3.22
CA PHE A 75 -4.27 -9.41 2.47
C PHE A 75 -3.08 -8.64 3.03
N ILE A 76 -3.23 -7.96 4.17
CA ILE A 76 -2.14 -7.26 4.85
C ILE A 76 -1.67 -8.10 6.04
N ALA A 77 -0.38 -8.03 6.36
CA ALA A 77 0.18 -8.69 7.52
C ALA A 77 -0.43 -8.13 8.82
N ALA A 78 -0.44 -8.94 9.88
CA ALA A 78 -0.79 -8.44 11.20
C ALA A 78 0.19 -7.33 11.62
N PRO A 79 -0.25 -6.38 12.48
CA PRO A 79 0.66 -5.40 13.06
C PRO A 79 1.85 -6.08 13.72
N GLU A 80 3.04 -5.50 13.55
CA GLU A 80 4.24 -5.99 14.22
C GLU A 80 4.27 -5.56 15.69
N ILE A 81 4.86 -6.39 16.54
CA ILE A 81 4.84 -6.23 18.01
C ILE A 81 5.75 -5.07 18.46
N ASP A 82 6.72 -4.72 17.63
CA ASP A 82 7.68 -3.62 17.80
C ASP A 82 7.30 -2.36 16.98
N GLY A 83 6.07 -2.30 16.48
CA GLY A 83 5.53 -1.12 15.80
C GLY A 83 5.36 0.09 16.73
N ILE A 84 5.26 1.28 16.12
CA ILE A 84 4.89 2.51 16.83
C ILE A 84 3.37 2.52 17.02
N ARG A 85 2.92 2.55 18.27
CA ARG A 85 1.52 2.77 18.63
C ARG A 85 1.17 4.26 18.59
N CYS A 86 -0.10 4.58 18.40
CA CYS A 86 -0.58 5.95 18.53
C CYS A 86 -0.42 6.43 19.99
N ASP A 87 0.17 7.60 20.20
CA ASP A 87 0.33 8.18 21.53
C ASP A 87 -0.99 8.69 22.14
N GLU A 88 -2.01 8.95 21.31
CA GLU A 88 -3.32 9.42 21.78
C GLU A 88 -4.26 8.27 22.19
N CYS A 89 -4.27 7.15 21.46
CA CYS A 89 -5.19 6.03 21.73
C CYS A 89 -4.50 4.72 22.17
N GLY A 90 -3.17 4.61 22.04
CA GLY A 90 -2.39 3.46 22.49
C GLY A 90 -2.51 2.20 21.62
N PHE A 91 -3.24 2.27 20.51
CA PHE A 91 -3.39 1.21 19.50
C PHE A 91 -2.49 1.46 18.29
#